data_AF-A0A3N4HQ95-F1
#
_entry.id   AF-A0A3N4HQ95-F1
#
_cell.length_a   1.000
_cell.length_b   1.000
_cell.length_c   1.000
_cell.angle_alpha   90.00
_cell.angle_beta   90.00
_cell.angle_gamma   90.00
#
_symmetry.space_group_name_H-M   'P 1'
#
loop_
_entity.id
_entity.type
_entity.pdbx_description
1 polymer ?
#
loop_
_entity_poly.entity_id
_entity_poly.type
_entity_poly.pdbx_seq_one_letter_code
_entity_poly.pdbx_strand_id
1 'polypeptide(L)'
;MAESIKQCVFSLFALTHTCHTLYTEINNRKRLVKQSAGFEAFASKPSTDLTAHSMLPKGTLPLTIPMMQYKDQLEHFRIDSESGLRVPSWEEVDAFNGSYGSETGWWCCHDCGFIKQRIDIPSEKRYGYVPSGQQYCRRCRYEDPDLKAQL
;
A
#
# COMPACT_ATOMS: atom_id res chain seq x y z
N MET A 1 -22.21 -19.61 0.41
CA MET A 1 -21.29 -18.83 1.28
C MET A 1 -21.12 -17.48 0.62
N ALA A 2 -21.55 -16.39 1.27
CA ALA A 2 -21.30 -15.05 0.75
C ALA A 2 -19.81 -14.74 0.96
N GLU A 3 -19.04 -14.63 -0.12
CA GLU A 3 -17.72 -14.02 -0.02
C GLU A 3 -17.92 -12.56 0.39
N SER A 4 -17.59 -12.27 1.65
CA SER A 4 -17.51 -10.89 2.12
C SER A 4 -16.50 -10.18 1.24
N ILE A 5 -16.97 -9.23 0.43
CA ILE A 5 -16.11 -8.31 -0.31
C ILE A 5 -15.19 -7.66 0.73
N LYS A 6 -13.92 -8.09 0.74
CA LYS A 6 -12.90 -7.41 1.54
C LYS A 6 -12.64 -6.09 0.83
N GLN A 7 -13.33 -5.04 1.25
CA GLN A 7 -12.96 -3.69 0.87
C GLN A 7 -11.57 -3.42 1.46
N CYS A 8 -10.55 -3.36 0.61
CA CYS A 8 -9.22 -2.94 1.03
C CYS A 8 -9.25 -1.44 1.36
N VAL A 9 -8.39 -1.02 2.28
CA VAL A 9 -8.28 0.39 2.68
C VAL A 9 -7.87 1.24 1.49
N PHE A 10 -7.17 0.67 0.50
CA PHE A 10 -6.86 1.32 -0.76
C PHE A 10 -8.10 1.69 -1.60
N SER A 11 -9.13 0.84 -1.73
CA SER A 11 -10.35 1.23 -2.45
C SER A 11 -11.07 2.38 -1.75
N LEU A 12 -11.12 2.36 -0.41
CA LEU A 12 -11.63 3.49 0.37
C LEU A 12 -10.81 4.75 0.11
N PHE A 13 -9.50 4.62 0.01
CA PHE A 13 -8.60 5.74 -0.22
C PHE A 13 -8.67 6.29 -1.66
N ALA A 14 -8.77 5.44 -2.68
CA ALA A 14 -9.01 5.86 -4.06
C ALA A 14 -10.32 6.64 -4.19
N LEU A 15 -11.39 6.18 -3.53
CA LEU A 15 -12.67 6.91 -3.47
C LEU A 15 -12.55 8.27 -2.76
N THR A 16 -11.61 8.40 -1.83
CA THR A 16 -11.40 9.67 -1.13
C THR A 16 -10.66 10.72 -1.95
N HIS A 17 -9.93 10.32 -2.99
CA HIS A 17 -9.29 11.28 -3.92
C HIS A 17 -10.28 11.97 -4.84
N THR A 18 -11.47 11.40 -5.05
CA THR A 18 -12.53 12.04 -5.83
C THR A 18 -13.47 12.88 -4.97
N CYS A 19 -13.45 12.72 -3.64
CA CYS A 19 -14.29 13.48 -2.71
C CYS A 19 -13.51 13.91 -1.46
N HIS A 20 -13.02 15.15 -1.46
CA HIS A 20 -12.31 15.76 -0.33
C HIS A 20 -13.09 15.67 0.99
N THR A 21 -14.40 15.86 0.94
CA THR A 21 -15.29 15.73 2.10
C THR A 21 -15.24 14.33 2.68
N LEU A 22 -15.32 13.29 1.83
CA LEU A 22 -15.25 11.90 2.28
C LEU A 22 -13.88 11.57 2.90
N TYR A 23 -12.79 12.03 2.30
CA TYR A 23 -11.44 11.88 2.86
C TYR A 23 -11.34 12.46 4.27
N THR A 24 -11.84 13.68 4.41
CA THR A 24 -11.84 14.42 5.67
C THR A 24 -12.70 13.71 6.70
N GLU A 25 -13.88 13.21 6.32
CA GLU A 25 -14.76 12.49 7.24
C GLU A 25 -14.16 11.18 7.73
N ILE A 26 -13.57 10.37 6.84
CA ILE A 26 -12.93 9.10 7.22
C ILE A 26 -11.78 9.36 8.19
N ASN A 27 -10.91 10.34 7.90
CA ASN A 27 -9.76 10.64 8.75
C ASN A 27 -10.13 11.32 10.08
N ASN A 28 -11.27 12.01 10.17
CA ASN A 28 -11.71 12.67 11.41
C ASN A 28 -12.66 11.81 12.26
N ARG A 29 -13.38 10.83 11.68
CA ARG A 29 -14.30 9.96 12.41
C ARG A 29 -13.56 8.75 12.98
N LYS A 30 -12.92 8.94 14.15
CA LYS A 30 -12.18 7.87 14.89
C LYS A 30 -12.92 6.54 14.99
N ARG A 31 -14.26 6.55 15.10
CA ARG A 31 -15.07 5.32 15.16
C ARG A 31 -15.00 4.48 13.88
N LEU A 32 -15.00 5.10 12.70
CA LEU A 32 -14.89 4.38 11.42
C LEU A 32 -13.50 3.75 11.29
N VAL A 33 -12.47 4.53 11.60
CA VAL A 33 -11.08 4.09 11.54
C VAL A 33 -10.84 2.90 12.49
N LYS A 34 -11.37 2.96 13.72
CA LYS A 34 -11.30 1.88 14.71
C LYS A 34 -11.89 0.55 14.26
N GLN A 35 -12.85 0.59 13.33
CA GLN A 35 -13.51 -0.62 12.81
C GLN A 35 -12.77 -1.26 11.65
N SER A 36 -11.79 -0.57 11.05
CA SER A 36 -11.04 -1.11 9.92
C SER A 36 -10.05 -2.20 10.35
N ALA A 37 -9.85 -3.18 9.47
CA ALA A 37 -8.86 -4.22 9.69
C ALA A 37 -7.45 -3.61 9.73
N GLY A 38 -6.68 -3.92 10.78
CA GLY A 38 -5.33 -3.38 10.96
C GLY A 38 -5.23 -2.20 11.92
N PHE A 39 -6.35 -1.61 12.36
CA PHE A 39 -6.32 -0.50 13.32
C PHE A 39 -5.59 -0.84 14.62
N GLU A 40 -5.87 -1.99 15.25
CA GLU A 40 -5.20 -2.39 16.50
C GLU A 40 -3.68 -2.54 16.33
N ALA A 41 -3.24 -3.07 15.19
CA ALA A 41 -1.81 -3.19 14.86
C ALA A 41 -1.17 -1.81 14.70
N PHE A 42 -1.85 -0.88 14.03
CA PHE A 42 -1.43 0.51 13.93
C PHE A 42 -1.41 1.20 15.31
N ALA A 43 -2.45 1.05 16.12
CA ALA A 43 -2.58 1.70 17.42
C ALA A 43 -1.53 1.25 18.43
N SER A 44 -1.11 -0.02 18.36
CA SER A 44 -0.02 -0.56 19.19
C SER A 44 1.38 -0.09 18.76
N LYS A 45 1.53 0.35 17.51
CA LYS A 45 2.81 0.85 16.98
C LYS A 45 2.56 2.02 16.01
N PRO A 46 2.20 3.20 16.50
CA PRO A 46 1.96 4.34 15.61
C PRO A 46 3.24 4.67 14.86
N SER A 47 3.14 4.94 13.55
CA SER A 47 4.27 5.45 12.78
C SER A 47 4.69 6.80 13.36
N THR A 48 5.99 6.97 13.60
CA THR A 48 6.53 8.19 14.24
C THR A 48 6.58 9.38 13.28
N ASP A 49 6.44 9.13 11.98
CA ASP A 49 6.68 10.13 10.94
C ASP A 49 5.39 10.48 10.19
N LEU A 50 4.42 10.98 10.94
CA LEU A 50 3.15 11.45 10.39
C LEU A 50 3.27 12.93 10.05
N THR A 51 3.73 13.20 8.84
CA THR A 51 3.72 14.55 8.27
C THR A 51 2.27 14.97 8.02
N ALA A 52 1.93 16.21 8.40
CA ALA A 52 0.60 16.75 8.18
C ALA A 52 0.32 16.84 6.67
N HIS A 53 -0.79 16.29 6.21
CA HIS A 53 -1.19 16.38 4.80
C HIS A 53 -1.85 17.74 4.55
N SER A 54 -1.48 18.40 3.46
CA SER A 54 -2.05 19.69 3.02
C SER A 54 -3.58 19.72 2.89
N MET A 55 -4.21 18.56 2.71
CA MET A 55 -5.66 18.41 2.53
C MET A 55 -6.42 18.31 3.85
N LEU A 56 -5.73 18.07 4.97
CA LEU A 56 -6.33 17.94 6.28
C LEU A 56 -6.10 19.22 7.11
N PRO A 57 -7.01 19.56 8.04
CA PRO A 57 -6.79 20.67 8.95
C PRO A 57 -5.46 20.53 9.69
N LYS A 58 -4.78 21.66 9.91
CA LYS A 58 -3.49 21.69 10.61
C LYS A 58 -3.57 20.93 11.94
N GLY A 59 -2.64 20.01 12.17
CA GLY A 59 -2.61 19.15 13.36
C GLY A 59 -3.37 17.83 13.22
N THR A 60 -4.04 17.59 12.08
CA THR A 60 -4.69 16.30 11.77
C THR A 60 -3.71 15.39 11.07
N LEU A 61 -3.65 14.13 11.50
CA LEU A 61 -2.78 13.12 10.93
C LEU A 61 -3.58 12.28 9.92
N PRO A 62 -3.12 12.08 8.68
CA PRO A 62 -3.75 11.15 7.75
C PRO A 62 -3.55 9.73 8.28
N LEU A 63 -4.63 9.07 8.69
CA LEU A 63 -4.58 7.72 9.29
C LEU A 63 -4.64 6.62 8.25
N THR A 64 -5.21 6.89 7.07
CA THR A 64 -5.45 5.87 6.03
C THR A 64 -4.17 5.24 5.49
N ILE A 65 -3.17 6.03 5.06
CA ILE A 65 -1.92 5.46 4.50
C ILE A 65 -1.09 4.72 5.57
N PRO A 66 -0.84 5.28 6.77
CA PRO A 66 -0.11 4.56 7.82
C PRO A 66 -0.77 3.24 8.24
N MET A 67 -2.09 3.18 8.21
CA MET A 67 -2.82 1.96 8.52
C MET A 67 -2.69 0.91 7.42
N MET A 68 -2.55 1.33 6.16
CA MET A 68 -2.34 0.40 5.05
C MET A 68 -1.05 -0.42 5.21
N GLN A 69 0.01 0.17 5.79
CA GLN A 69 1.30 -0.50 6.02
C GLN A 69 1.18 -1.82 6.80
N TYR A 70 0.19 -1.93 7.68
CA TYR A 70 0.13 -3.02 8.66
C TYR A 70 -0.51 -4.29 8.12
N LYS A 71 -1.52 -4.18 7.25
CA LYS A 71 -2.29 -5.34 6.78
C LYS A 71 -2.88 -5.21 5.39
N ASP A 72 -2.79 -4.04 4.76
CA ASP A 72 -3.36 -3.87 3.44
C ASP A 72 -2.37 -4.42 2.41
N GLN A 73 -2.83 -5.46 1.75
CA GLN A 73 -2.22 -6.05 0.58
C GLN A 73 -3.10 -5.60 -0.58
N LEU A 74 -2.53 -4.87 -1.53
CA LEU A 74 -3.26 -4.62 -2.77
C LEU A 74 -3.49 -6.02 -3.40
N GLU A 75 -4.70 -6.33 -3.83
CA GLU A 75 -5.00 -7.66 -4.36
C GLU A 75 -4.71 -7.67 -5.86
N HIS A 76 -3.87 -8.61 -6.29
CA HIS A 76 -3.28 -8.60 -7.63
C HIS A 76 -3.91 -9.67 -8.50
N PHE A 77 -5.20 -9.58 -8.77
CA PHE A 77 -5.74 -10.45 -9.80
C PHE A 77 -6.78 -9.75 -10.65
N ARG A 78 -6.60 -9.84 -11.96
CA ARG A 78 -7.68 -9.67 -12.91
C ARG A 78 -8.22 -11.05 -13.25
N ILE A 79 -9.51 -11.14 -13.52
CA ILE A 79 -10.08 -12.34 -14.12
C ILE A 79 -9.77 -12.26 -15.60
N ASP A 80 -8.96 -13.18 -16.10
CA ASP A 80 -8.68 -13.31 -17.51
C ASP A 80 -9.98 -13.64 -18.25
N SER A 81 -10.34 -12.85 -19.25
CA SER A 81 -11.66 -12.94 -19.90
C SER A 81 -11.85 -14.21 -20.73
N GLU A 82 -10.75 -14.81 -21.20
CA GLU A 82 -10.79 -16.02 -22.03
C GLU A 82 -10.83 -17.28 -21.18
N SER A 83 -9.98 -17.36 -20.16
CA SER A 83 -9.83 -18.54 -19.30
C SER A 83 -10.71 -18.52 -18.04
N GLY A 84 -11.20 -17.34 -17.63
CA GLY A 84 -11.89 -17.15 -16.36
C GLY A 84 -10.98 -17.29 -15.13
N LEU A 85 -9.67 -17.44 -15.33
CA LEU A 85 -8.71 -17.63 -14.25
C LEU A 85 -8.26 -16.30 -13.65
N ARG A 86 -7.97 -16.30 -12.35
CA ARG A 86 -7.28 -15.18 -11.69
C ARG A 86 -5.84 -15.13 -12.19
N VAL A 87 -5.50 -14.09 -12.94
CA VAL A 87 -4.12 -13.82 -13.39
C VAL A 87 -3.57 -12.60 -12.67
N PRO A 88 -2.28 -12.61 -12.27
CA PRO A 88 -1.65 -11.46 -11.65
C PRO A 88 -1.84 -10.17 -12.46
N SER A 89 -2.29 -9.10 -11.81
CA SER A 89 -2.32 -7.75 -12.38
C SER A 89 -1.58 -6.80 -11.45
N TRP A 90 -0.61 -6.08 -12.01
CA TRP A 90 0.19 -5.10 -11.27
C TRP A 90 -0.36 -3.68 -11.40
N GLU A 91 -1.49 -3.48 -12.10
CA GLU A 91 -2.07 -2.17 -12.37
C GLU A 91 -2.36 -1.36 -11.09
N GLU A 92 -2.89 -1.99 -10.04
CA GLU A 92 -3.12 -1.31 -8.76
C GLU A 92 -1.81 -0.93 -8.05
N VAL A 93 -0.79 -1.79 -8.15
CA VAL A 93 0.54 -1.55 -7.58
C VAL A 93 1.23 -0.41 -8.30
N ASP A 94 1.16 -0.41 -9.64
CA ASP A 94 1.69 0.65 -10.50
C ASP A 94 0.98 1.97 -10.25
N ALA A 95 -0.35 1.98 -10.16
CA ALA A 95 -1.13 3.16 -9.87
C ALA A 95 -0.81 3.73 -8.48
N PHE A 96 -0.69 2.87 -7.46
CA PHE A 96 -0.26 3.28 -6.12
C PHE A 96 1.15 3.88 -6.15
N ASN A 97 2.10 3.16 -6.75
CA ASN A 97 3.50 3.60 -6.81
C ASN A 97 3.69 4.88 -7.62
N GLY A 98 2.96 5.05 -8.71
CA GLY A 98 2.95 6.29 -9.49
C GLY A 98 2.39 7.48 -8.71
N SER A 99 1.40 7.24 -7.85
CA SER A 99 0.75 8.30 -7.06
C SER A 99 1.51 8.65 -5.77
N TYR A 100 2.14 7.67 -5.11
CA TYR A 100 2.72 7.82 -3.77
C TYR A 100 4.25 7.64 -3.71
N GLY A 101 4.85 6.95 -4.68
CA GLY A 101 6.26 6.52 -4.64
C GLY A 101 7.28 7.64 -4.65
N SER A 102 7.03 8.72 -5.38
CA SER A 102 8.01 9.81 -5.59
C SER A 102 8.07 10.80 -4.43
N GLU A 103 6.91 11.20 -3.89
CA GLU A 103 6.81 12.36 -2.99
C GLU A 103 6.54 11.99 -1.53
N THR A 104 5.86 10.87 -1.28
CA THR A 104 5.34 10.59 0.06
C THR A 104 6.18 9.59 0.85
N GLY A 105 7.16 8.97 0.20
CA GLY A 105 7.99 7.93 0.82
C GLY A 105 7.25 6.61 1.06
N TRP A 106 6.09 6.41 0.43
CA TRP A 106 5.30 5.18 0.49
C TRP A 106 5.35 4.47 -0.85
N TRP A 107 5.41 3.14 -0.82
CA TRP A 107 5.49 2.32 -2.03
C TRP A 107 4.90 0.92 -1.78
N CYS A 108 4.57 0.19 -2.84
CA CYS A 108 3.95 -1.13 -2.80
C CYS A 108 4.82 -2.16 -3.55
N CYS A 109 5.03 -3.32 -2.91
CA CYS A 109 5.84 -4.42 -3.44
C CYS A 109 5.19 -5.13 -4.62
N HIS A 110 5.90 -5.27 -5.74
CA HIS A 110 5.48 -6.01 -6.94
C HIS A 110 5.49 -7.53 -6.80
N ASP A 111 5.59 -8.05 -5.58
CA ASP A 111 5.58 -9.50 -5.35
C ASP A 111 4.56 -9.81 -4.28
N CYS A 112 4.80 -9.32 -3.05
CA CYS A 112 3.86 -9.55 -1.95
C CYS A 112 2.71 -8.55 -1.85
N GLY A 113 2.69 -7.44 -2.59
CA GLY A 113 1.58 -6.47 -2.56
C GLY A 113 1.46 -5.57 -1.35
N PHE A 114 2.35 -5.76 -0.37
CA PHE A 114 2.30 -4.96 0.84
C PHE A 114 2.82 -3.56 0.57
N ILE A 115 2.10 -2.57 1.12
CA ILE A 115 2.55 -1.19 1.21
C ILE A 115 3.63 -1.07 2.30
N LYS A 116 4.69 -0.34 1.99
CA LYS A 116 5.91 -0.21 2.79
C LYS A 116 6.38 1.24 2.76
N GLN A 117 7.23 1.60 3.73
CA GLN A 117 7.92 2.87 3.69
C GLN A 117 9.20 2.75 2.84
N ARG A 118 9.65 3.86 2.25
CA ARG A 118 10.84 3.92 1.40
C ARG A 118 12.11 3.51 2.15
N ILE A 119 12.15 3.72 3.46
CA ILE A 119 13.25 3.25 4.34
C ILE A 119 13.37 1.72 4.36
N ASP A 120 12.28 1.01 4.06
CA ASP A 120 12.25 -0.44 3.97
C ASP A 120 12.79 -0.94 2.60
N ILE A 121 12.95 -0.06 1.61
CA ILE A 121 13.56 -0.40 0.33
C ILE A 121 15.07 -0.54 0.52
N PRO A 122 15.68 -1.67 0.13
CA PRO A 122 17.13 -1.75 0.05
C PRO A 122 17.62 -0.73 -0.99
N SER A 123 18.46 0.22 -0.57
CA SER A 123 18.91 1.32 -1.43
C SER A 123 19.49 0.80 -2.76
N GLU A 124 18.90 1.23 -3.88
CA GLU A 124 19.24 0.79 -5.25
C GLU A 124 20.72 0.95 -5.58
N LYS A 125 21.42 1.88 -4.91
CA LYS A 125 22.83 2.17 -5.16
C LYS A 125 23.80 1.01 -4.89
N ARG A 126 23.39 -0.12 -4.31
CA ARG A 126 24.31 -1.23 -4.01
C ARG A 126 24.12 -2.50 -4.81
N TYR A 127 23.00 -2.70 -5.51
CA TYR A 127 22.69 -4.03 -6.05
C TYR A 127 21.90 -3.96 -7.34
N GLY A 128 22.61 -4.12 -8.47
CA GLY A 128 22.12 -4.70 -9.74
C GLY A 128 20.95 -4.01 -10.44
N TYR A 129 20.98 -4.05 -11.78
CA TYR A 129 19.90 -3.58 -12.63
C TYR A 129 18.61 -4.39 -12.35
N VAL A 130 17.60 -3.76 -11.72
CA VAL A 130 16.26 -4.35 -11.64
C VAL A 130 15.57 -4.05 -12.98
N PRO A 131 15.17 -5.06 -13.76
CA PRO A 131 14.46 -4.83 -15.01
C PRO A 131 13.18 -4.04 -14.73
N SER A 132 12.88 -3.02 -15.53
CA SER A 132 11.55 -2.41 -15.69
C SER A 132 10.96 -1.48 -14.61
N GLY A 133 11.73 -1.02 -13.61
CA GLY A 133 11.19 -0.06 -12.63
C GLY A 133 10.27 -0.67 -11.57
N GLN A 134 10.19 -2.01 -11.53
CA GLN A 134 9.55 -2.75 -10.46
C GLN A 134 10.36 -2.62 -9.17
N GLN A 135 9.65 -2.50 -8.05
CA GLN A 135 10.24 -2.40 -6.72
C GLN A 135 9.82 -3.61 -5.88
N TYR A 136 10.78 -4.11 -5.09
CA TYR A 136 10.63 -5.30 -4.25
C TYR A 136 11.07 -5.01 -2.82
N CYS A 137 10.33 -5.52 -1.84
CA CYS A 137 10.64 -5.29 -0.44
C CYS A 137 11.83 -6.17 -0.05
N ARG A 138 12.56 -5.84 1.03
CA ARG A 138 13.71 -6.66 1.47
C ARG A 138 13.37 -8.14 1.56
N ARG A 139 12.20 -8.48 2.14
CA ARG A 139 11.76 -9.86 2.29
C ARG A 139 11.67 -10.57 0.95
N CYS A 140 10.85 -10.07 0.03
CA CYS A 140 10.67 -10.65 -1.31
C CYS A 140 11.99 -10.73 -2.08
N ARG A 141 12.81 -9.68 -1.99
CA ARG A 141 14.10 -9.62 -2.69
C ARG A 141 15.10 -10.68 -2.22
N TYR A 142 15.10 -11.04 -0.94
CA TYR A 142 16.02 -12.03 -0.37
C TYR A 142 15.42 -13.43 -0.23
N GLU A 143 14.11 -13.59 -0.36
CA GLU A 143 13.44 -14.90 -0.35
C GLU A 143 13.32 -15.49 -1.77
N ASP A 144 13.47 -14.67 -2.82
CA ASP A 144 13.49 -15.12 -4.21
C ASP A 144 14.74 -16.00 -4.51
N PRO A 145 14.54 -17.30 -4.82
CA PRO A 145 15.64 -18.23 -5.09
C PRO A 145 16.43 -17.89 -6.37
N ASP A 146 15.80 -17.26 -7.36
CA ASP A 146 16.43 -16.90 -8.64
C ASP A 146 17.30 -15.65 -8.49
N LEU A 147 16.90 -14.71 -7.61
CA LEU A 147 17.70 -13.54 -7.23
C LEU A 147 18.87 -13.91 -6.30
N LYS A 148 18.72 -14.93 -5.43
CA LYS A 148 19.84 -15.45 -4.63
C LYS A 148 20.98 -16.00 -5.47
N ALA A 149 20.71 -16.51 -6.67
CA ALA A 149 21.73 -17.08 -7.56
C ALA A 149 22.60 -16.02 -8.26
N GLN A 150 22.24 -14.73 -8.17
CA GLN A 150 22.91 -13.61 -8.85
C GLN A 150 23.72 -12.70 -7.90
N LEU A 151 23.74 -12.97 -6.59
CA LEU A 151 24.48 -12.24 -5.54
C LEU A 151 25.62 -13.10 -4.98
#